data_AF-A0A1H9SUD2-F1
#
_entry.id   AF-A0A1H9SUD2-F1
#
_cell.length_a   1.000
_cell.length_b   1.000
_cell.length_c   1.000
_cell.angle_alpha   90.00
_cell.angle_beta   90.00
_cell.angle_gamma   90.00
#
_symmetry.space_group_name_H-M   'P 1'
#
loop_
_entity.id
_entity.type
_entity.pdbx_description
1 polymer ?
#
loop_
_entity_poly.entity_id
_entity_poly.type
_entity_poly.pdbx_seq_one_letter_code
_entity_poly.pdbx_strand_id
1 'polypeptide(L)'
;MFSFLFLILSPFFIIALYIFLKFMWRPEAKDEKGKQILTKAYRNALPIFPIGWLIIEGYDRFIQPLSLEIYRDVITMFMWLTFIVLGFSIAVLNKEARQSPSYNIN
;
A
#
# COMPACT_ATOMS: atom_id res chain seq x y z
N MET A 1 14.20 18.79 0.83
CA MET A 1 13.61 18.93 -0.53
C MET A 1 12.32 18.12 -0.69
N PHE A 2 12.17 16.94 -0.08
CA PHE A 2 10.97 16.09 -0.17
C PHE A 2 9.79 16.49 0.72
N SER A 3 9.94 17.50 1.59
CA SER A 3 8.96 17.90 2.59
C SER A 3 7.57 18.21 2.03
N PHE A 4 7.49 18.78 0.83
CA PHE A 4 6.21 19.08 0.17
C PHE A 4 5.49 17.81 -0.32
N LEU A 5 6.23 16.81 -0.79
CA LEU A 5 5.67 15.52 -1.19
C LEU A 5 5.10 14.78 0.01
N PHE A 6 5.81 14.78 1.14
CA PHE A 6 5.28 14.20 2.39
C PHE A 6 4.02 14.91 2.86
N LEU A 7 3.94 16.24 2.74
CA LEU A 7 2.72 16.98 3.09
C LEU A 7 1.53 16.49 2.27
N ILE A 8 1.69 16.33 0.96
CA ILE A 8 0.63 15.88 0.05
C ILE A 8 0.30 14.40 0.27
N LEU A 9 1.29 13.52 0.42
CA LEU A 9 1.05 12.08 0.59
C LEU A 9 0.47 11.76 1.97
N SER A 10 0.72 12.57 3.00
CA SER A 10 0.31 12.30 4.38
C SER A 10 -1.19 12.04 4.55
N PRO A 11 -2.13 12.83 4.00
CA PRO A 11 -3.56 12.52 4.12
C PRO A 11 -3.92 11.18 3.45
N PHE A 12 -3.37 10.89 2.27
CA PHE A 12 -3.64 9.62 1.58
C PHE A 12 -3.11 8.43 2.36
N PHE A 13 -1.90 8.55 2.91
CA PHE A 13 -1.30 7.54 3.76
C PHE A 13 -2.13 7.29 5.02
N ILE A 14 -2.54 8.34 5.73
CA ILE A 14 -3.35 8.22 6.96
C ILE A 14 -4.70 7.57 6.65
N ILE A 15 -5.38 7.98 5.58
CA ILE A 15 -6.67 7.39 5.16
C ILE A 15 -6.50 5.91 4.82
N ALA A 16 -5.49 5.58 4.01
CA ALA A 16 -5.26 4.20 3.60
C ALA A 16 -4.85 3.29 4.77
N LEU A 17 -4.02 3.81 5.67
CA LEU A 17 -3.64 3.12 6.90
C LEU A 17 -4.86 2.87 7.80
N TYR A 18 -5.74 3.88 7.96
CA TYR A 18 -6.99 3.72 8.69
C TYR A 18 -7.88 2.64 8.06
N ILE A 19 -8.02 2.62 6.72
CA ILE A 19 -8.80 1.59 6.01
C ILE A 19 -8.20 0.20 6.26
N PHE A 20 -6.89 0.05 6.12
CA PHE A 20 -6.18 -1.21 6.36
C PHE A 20 -6.39 -1.72 7.77
N LEU A 21 -6.13 -0.88 8.79
CA LEU A 21 -6.29 -1.26 10.20
C LEU A 21 -7.75 -1.59 10.55
N LYS A 22 -8.69 -0.76 10.08
CA LYS A 22 -10.13 -0.99 10.25
C LYS A 22 -10.58 -2.31 9.63
N PHE A 23 -10.02 -2.68 8.47
CA PHE A 23 -10.31 -3.97 7.84
C PHE A 23 -9.75 -5.11 8.70
N MET A 24 -8.47 -5.05 9.07
CA MET A 24 -7.80 -6.09 9.86
C MET A 24 -8.48 -6.38 11.21
N TRP A 25 -9.08 -5.38 11.85
CA TRP A 25 -9.81 -5.58 13.11
C TRP A 25 -11.20 -6.19 12.96
N ARG A 26 -11.77 -6.25 11.76
CA ARG A 26 -13.07 -6.88 11.54
C ARG A 26 -12.97 -8.40 11.63
N PRO A 27 -13.97 -9.08 12.22
CA PRO A 27 -14.07 -10.53 12.14
C PRO A 27 -14.09 -11.04 10.69
N GLU A 28 -14.76 -10.30 9.79
CA GLU A 28 -14.83 -10.53 8.34
C GLU A 28 -13.45 -10.65 7.69
N ALA A 29 -12.41 -9.97 8.21
CA ALA A 29 -11.07 -10.08 7.63
C ALA A 29 -10.39 -11.42 7.93
N LYS A 30 -10.87 -12.16 8.94
CA LYS A 30 -10.32 -13.46 9.34
C LYS A 30 -10.99 -14.63 8.63
N ASP A 31 -12.11 -14.39 7.96
CA ASP A 31 -12.78 -15.40 7.15
C ASP A 31 -12.04 -15.64 5.82
N GLU A 32 -12.45 -16.67 5.09
CA GLU A 32 -11.82 -17.03 3.82
C GLU A 32 -11.93 -15.92 2.76
N LYS A 33 -13.03 -15.16 2.76
CA LYS A 33 -13.23 -14.04 1.84
C LYS A 33 -12.30 -12.88 2.19
N GLY A 34 -12.15 -12.56 3.47
CA GLY A 34 -11.23 -11.56 4.00
C GLY A 34 -9.78 -11.89 3.68
N LYS A 35 -9.38 -13.15 3.82
CA LYS A 35 -8.04 -13.63 3.41
C LYS A 35 -7.79 -13.47 1.91
N GLN A 36 -8.78 -13.74 1.07
CA GLN A 36 -8.68 -13.54 -0.38
C GLN A 36 -8.53 -12.05 -0.74
N ILE A 37 -9.29 -11.17 -0.09
CA ILE A 37 -9.17 -9.71 -0.26
C ILE A 37 -7.76 -9.26 0.12
N LEU A 38 -7.26 -9.68 1.28
CA LEU A 38 -5.89 -9.35 1.72
C LEU A 38 -4.84 -9.86 0.75
N THR A 39 -4.95 -11.11 0.30
CA THR A 39 -3.98 -11.70 -0.64
C THR A 39 -3.95 -10.92 -1.95
N LYS A 40 -5.11 -10.55 -2.51
CA LYS A 40 -5.18 -9.72 -3.72
C LYS A 40 -4.61 -8.32 -3.48
N ALA A 41 -4.94 -7.68 -2.35
CA ALA A 41 -4.42 -6.36 -2.01
C ALA A 41 -2.89 -6.37 -1.82
N TYR A 42 -2.34 -7.40 -1.15
CA TYR A 42 -0.90 -7.60 -1.05
C TYR A 42 -0.27 -7.82 -2.41
N ARG A 43 -0.88 -8.61 -3.30
CA ARG A 43 -0.39 -8.81 -4.66
C ARG A 43 -0.27 -7.50 -5.45
N ASN A 44 -1.17 -6.54 -5.21
CA ASN A 44 -1.11 -5.22 -5.81
C ASN A 44 0.01 -4.35 -5.22
N ALA A 45 0.26 -4.44 -3.91
CA ALA A 45 1.23 -3.61 -3.21
C ALA A 45 2.67 -4.16 -3.28
N LEU A 46 2.84 -5.49 -3.34
CA LEU A 46 4.13 -6.18 -3.26
C LEU A 46 5.14 -5.74 -4.33
N PRO A 47 4.77 -5.45 -5.59
CA PRO A 47 5.71 -4.97 -6.60
C PRO A 47 6.37 -3.62 -6.28
N ILE A 48 5.80 -2.82 -5.38
CA ILE A 48 6.32 -1.48 -5.04
C ILE A 48 7.72 -1.58 -4.44
N PHE A 49 7.98 -2.59 -3.61
CA PHE A 49 9.27 -2.78 -2.97
C PHE A 49 10.42 -3.09 -3.96
N PRO A 50 10.35 -4.14 -4.80
CA PRO A 50 11.43 -4.42 -5.75
C PRO A 50 11.59 -3.32 -6.79
N ILE A 51 10.49 -2.69 -7.25
CA ILE A 51 10.56 -1.58 -8.19
C ILE A 51 11.24 -0.37 -7.54
N GLY A 52 10.82 -0.01 -6.32
CA GLY A 52 11.39 1.11 -5.60
C GLY A 52 12.87 0.93 -5.28
N TRP A 53 13.25 -0.29 -4.87
CA TRP A 53 14.65 -0.64 -4.66
C TRP A 53 15.49 -0.50 -5.94
N LEU A 54 15.02 -1.04 -7.07
CA LEU A 54 15.74 -0.92 -8.36
C LEU A 54 15.92 0.54 -8.78
N ILE A 55 14.94 1.41 -8.51
CA ILE A 55 15.03 2.84 -8.79
C ILE A 55 16.11 3.51 -7.93
N ILE A 56 16.12 3.23 -6.61
CA ILE A 56 17.13 3.79 -5.69
C ILE A 56 18.52 3.33 -6.10
N GLU A 57 18.69 2.01 -6.26
CA GLU A 57 19.97 1.39 -6.57
C GLU A 57 20.52 1.85 -7.92
N GLY A 58 19.64 1.95 -8.92
CA GLY A 58 20.01 2.44 -10.24
C GLY A 58 20.42 3.92 -10.20
N TYR A 59 19.69 4.75 -9.45
CA TYR A 59 20.04 6.15 -9.31
C TYR A 59 21.38 6.36 -8.59
N ASP A 60 21.59 5.66 -7.48
CA ASP A 60 22.81 5.73 -6.68
C ASP A 60 24.05 5.31 -7.48
N ARG A 61 23.93 4.23 -8.26
CA ARG A 61 25.06 3.66 -9.01
C ARG A 61 25.36 4.38 -10.33
N PHE A 62 24.33 4.83 -11.04
CA PHE A 62 24.50 5.30 -12.42
C PHE A 62 24.33 6.81 -12.61
N ILE A 63 23.72 7.52 -11.66
CA ILE A 63 23.46 8.96 -11.77
C ILE A 63 24.32 9.75 -10.79
N GLN A 64 24.07 9.55 -9.49
CA GLN A 64 24.87 10.19 -8.44
C GLN A 64 24.69 9.47 -7.09
N PRO A 65 25.74 9.43 -6.25
CA PRO A 65 25.64 8.88 -4.91
C PRO A 65 24.56 9.58 -4.09
N LEU A 66 23.67 8.79 -3.47
CA LEU A 66 22.64 9.29 -2.59
C LEU A 66 23.19 9.50 -1.18
N SER A 67 22.87 10.67 -0.60
CA SER A 67 23.12 10.88 0.82
C SER A 67 22.19 9.98 1.66
N LEU A 68 22.62 9.67 2.88
CA LEU A 68 21.81 8.89 3.82
C LEU A 68 20.45 9.54 4.10
N GLU A 69 20.38 10.87 4.08
CA GLU A 69 19.14 11.62 4.26
C GLU A 69 18.15 11.35 3.12
N ILE A 70 18.60 11.48 1.87
CA ILE A 70 17.75 11.23 0.70
C ILE A 70 17.32 9.76 0.65
N TYR A 71 18.22 8.84 0.97
CA TYR A 71 17.90 7.42 1.04
C TYR A 71 16.77 7.12 2.04
N ARG A 72 16.83 7.72 3.25
CA ARG A 72 15.78 7.59 4.27
C ARG A 72 14.45 8.15 3.77
N ASP A 73 14.46 9.35 3.20
CA ASP A 73 13.26 9.99 2.67
C ASP A 73 12.59 9.13 1.58
N VAL A 74 13.37 8.61 0.63
CA VAL A 74 12.85 7.81 -0.48
C VAL A 74 12.28 6.47 0.02
N ILE A 75 12.94 5.79 0.96
CA ILE A 75 12.39 4.57 1.57
C ILE A 75 11.10 4.86 2.33
N THR A 76 11.05 5.93 3.12
CA THR A 76 9.82 6.33 3.81
C THR A 76 8.69 6.59 2.81
N MET A 77 8.98 7.25 1.69
CA MET A 77 8.02 7.47 0.62
C MET A 77 7.51 6.15 0.01
N PHE A 78 8.39 5.19 -0.28
CA PHE A 78 7.97 3.87 -0.79
C PHE A 78 7.11 3.10 0.21
N MET A 79 7.43 3.18 1.50
CA MET A 79 6.62 2.59 2.56
C MET A 79 5.21 3.20 2.56
N TRP A 80 5.10 4.52 2.46
CA TRP A 80 3.80 5.21 2.43
C TRP A 80 2.99 4.83 1.18
N LEU A 81 3.61 4.81 0.00
CA LEU A 81 2.98 4.38 -1.25
C LEU A 81 2.48 2.94 -1.15
N THR A 82 3.23 2.06 -0.48
CA THR A 82 2.82 0.66 -0.25
C THR A 82 1.53 0.59 0.54
N PHE A 83 1.43 1.32 1.67
CA PHE A 83 0.21 1.35 2.47
C PHE A 83 -0.96 2.04 1.75
N ILE A 84 -0.69 3.05 0.93
CA ILE A 84 -1.70 3.68 0.08
C ILE A 84 -2.32 2.65 -0.86
N VAL A 85 -1.49 1.97 -1.66
CA VAL A 85 -1.96 0.95 -2.60
C VAL A 85 -2.66 -0.19 -1.87
N LEU A 86 -2.13 -0.64 -0.73
CA LEU A 86 -2.72 -1.69 0.07
C LEU A 86 -4.11 -1.31 0.60
N GLY A 87 -4.22 -0.15 1.26
CA GLY A 87 -5.48 0.32 1.84
C GLY A 87 -6.55 0.60 0.80
N PHE A 88 -6.20 1.25 -0.32
CA PHE A 88 -7.16 1.49 -1.40
C PHE A 88 -7.55 0.19 -2.14
N SER A 89 -6.62 -0.75 -2.33
CA SER A 89 -6.97 -2.07 -2.89
C SER A 89 -7.98 -2.79 -2.01
N ILE A 90 -7.80 -2.77 -0.68
CA ILE A 90 -8.78 -3.33 0.26
C ILE A 90 -10.13 -2.64 0.13
N ALA A 91 -10.16 -1.30 0.04
CA ALA A 91 -11.41 -0.55 -0.09
C ALA A 91 -12.21 -0.97 -1.34
N VAL A 92 -11.53 -1.08 -2.49
CA VAL A 92 -12.14 -1.48 -3.77
C VAL A 92 -12.62 -2.93 -3.70
N LEU A 93 -11.73 -3.86 -3.34
CA LEU A 93 -12.04 -5.29 -3.30
C LEU A 93 -13.15 -5.64 -2.29
N ASN A 94 -13.16 -4.99 -1.12
CA ASN A 94 -14.21 -5.19 -0.12
C ASN A 94 -15.56 -4.63 -0.59
N LYS A 95 -15.56 -3.55 -1.38
CA LYS A 95 -16.79 -3.01 -1.99
C LYS A 95 -17.33 -3.97 -3.05
N GLU A 96 -16.49 -4.51 -3.92
CA GLU A 96 -16.86 -5.49 -4.95
C GLU A 96 -17.40 -6.80 -4.35
N ALA A 97 -16.75 -7.29 -3.30
CA ALA A 97 -17.17 -8.51 -2.61
C ALA A 97 -18.59 -8.42 -2.01
N ARG A 98 -19.00 -7.22 -1.57
CA ARG A 98 -20.36 -6.96 -1.04
C ARG A 98 -21.43 -6.85 -2.12
N GLN A 99 -21.05 -6.56 -3.37
CA GLN A 99 -21.97 -6.34 -4.48
C GLN A 99 -22.21 -7.58 -5.36
N SER A 100 -21.44 -8.66 -5.15
CA SER A 100 -21.51 -9.86 -6.00
C SER A 100 -22.73 -10.75 -5.65
N PRO A 101 -23.62 -11.10 -6.61
CA PRO A 101 -24.84 -11.88 -6.35
C PRO A 101 -24.63 -13.34 -5.92
N SER A 102 -23.44 -13.91 -6.11
CA SER A 102 -23.09 -15.24 -5.57
C SER A 102 -22.91 -15.24 -4.03
N TYR A 103 -23.16 -14.10 -3.38
CA TYR A 103 -23.06 -13.88 -1.93
C TYR A 103 -24.38 -14.13 -1.18
N ASN A 104 -25.44 -14.66 -1.81
CA ASN A 104 -26.74 -14.89 -1.16
C ASN A 104 -27.17 -16.37 -1.12
N ILE A 105 -26.19 -17.29 -1.17
CA ILE A 105 -26.45 -18.72 -0.98
C ILE A 105 -25.60 -19.21 0.19
N ASN A 106 -26.10 -18.95 1.39
CA ASN A 106 -25.90 -19.73 2.61
C ASN A 106 -27.05 -19.39 3.55
#